data_AF-A0A7J2VAA3-F1
#
_entry.id   AF-A0A7J2VAA3-F1
#
_cell.length_a   1.000
_cell.length_b   1.000
_cell.length_c   1.000
_cell.angle_alpha   90.00
_cell.angle_beta   90.00
_cell.angle_gamma   90.00
#
_symmetry.space_group_name_H-M   'P 1'
#
loop_
_entity.id
_entity.type
_entity.pdbx_description
1 polymer ?
#
loop_
_entity_poly.entity_id
_entity_poly.type
_entity_poly.pdbx_seq_one_letter_code
_entity_poly.pdbx_strand_id
1 'polypeptide(L)'
;MRTDEDFKLYADLRLAGIGMIGVVHATSPIDAIQRFIGRVELGMIPSIVDTVIFIKNGVVERVYELRMTVKLPTGLREAELSRPVIEVRDFLTGELEYEIYTFGEQTVVVPVRKLREKGGRWFELVDKVKSMLPGVEVKSSEEGVIVELNKDQLKRYRRKILRARKLCEKEGAQFRIMYKEE
;
A
#
# COMPACT_ATOMS: atom_id res chain seq x y z
N MET A 1 6.58 7.82 -26.42
CA MET A 1 7.34 6.59 -26.08
C MET A 1 6.44 5.38 -26.25
N ARG A 2 6.84 4.43 -27.09
CA ARG A 2 6.08 3.24 -27.46
C ARG A 2 6.95 2.00 -27.52
N THR A 3 8.16 2.08 -28.05
CA THR A 3 9.08 0.94 -28.23
C THR A 3 10.07 0.83 -27.08
N ASP A 4 10.73 -0.32 -26.92
CA ASP A 4 11.75 -0.52 -25.87
C ASP A 4 12.93 0.44 -26.00
N GLU A 5 13.31 0.78 -27.23
CA GLU A 5 14.36 1.76 -27.53
C GLU A 5 14.02 3.15 -26.97
N ASP A 6 12.76 3.58 -27.06
CA ASP A 6 12.33 4.86 -26.50
C ASP A 6 12.52 4.90 -24.98
N PHE A 7 12.16 3.81 -24.28
CA PHE A 7 12.30 3.71 -22.82
C PHE A 7 13.76 3.66 -22.40
N LYS A 8 14.60 2.96 -23.15
CA LYS A 8 16.04 2.90 -22.89
C LYS A 8 16.69 4.27 -23.07
N LEU A 9 16.42 4.95 -24.19
CA LEU A 9 16.93 6.30 -24.44
C LEU A 9 16.48 7.29 -23.36
N TYR A 10 15.22 7.22 -22.94
CA TYR A 10 14.70 8.06 -21.86
C TYR A 10 15.46 7.82 -20.54
N ALA A 11 15.69 6.55 -20.17
CA ALA A 11 16.43 6.18 -18.98
C ALA A 11 17.88 6.68 -19.03
N ASP A 12 18.57 6.45 -20.16
CA ASP A 12 19.96 6.87 -20.36
C ASP A 12 20.11 8.39 -20.20
N LEU A 13 19.23 9.17 -20.84
CA LEU A 13 19.25 10.63 -20.76
C LEU A 13 18.94 11.12 -19.33
N ARG A 14 17.95 10.52 -18.63
CA ARG A 14 17.64 10.88 -17.25
C ARG A 14 18.81 10.58 -16.30
N LEU A 15 19.45 9.41 -16.45
CA LEU A 15 20.61 9.03 -15.64
C LEU A 15 21.83 9.91 -15.92
N ALA A 16 21.96 10.45 -17.13
CA ALA A 16 22.95 11.47 -17.47
C ALA A 16 22.65 12.86 -16.87
N GLY A 17 21.55 13.01 -16.12
CA GLY A 17 21.14 14.26 -15.47
C GLY A 17 20.31 15.20 -16.35
N ILE A 18 19.84 14.73 -17.51
CA ILE A 18 19.02 15.54 -18.42
C ILE A 18 17.57 15.48 -17.97
N GLY A 19 16.90 16.63 -17.89
CA GLY A 19 15.46 16.70 -17.66
C GLY A 19 14.69 16.20 -18.89
N MET A 20 13.82 15.21 -18.72
CA MET A 20 13.06 14.61 -19.82
C MET A 20 11.56 14.68 -19.57
N ILE A 21 10.78 14.78 -20.64
CA ILE A 21 9.32 14.63 -20.61
C ILE A 21 8.94 13.50 -21.57
N GLY A 22 8.36 12.44 -21.01
CA GLY A 22 7.95 11.25 -21.74
C GLY A 22 6.44 11.19 -21.89
N VAL A 23 5.93 11.13 -23.11
CA VAL A 23 4.49 10.91 -23.37
C VAL A 23 4.24 9.43 -23.64
N VAL A 24 3.38 8.83 -22.83
CA VAL A 24 3.02 7.39 -22.90
C VAL A 24 1.51 7.27 -22.98
N HIS A 25 1.02 6.46 -23.93
CA HIS A 25 -0.39 6.06 -23.94
C HIS A 25 -0.63 4.99 -22.88
N ALA A 26 -1.51 5.28 -21.93
CA ALA A 26 -1.84 4.41 -20.81
C ALA A 26 -3.32 4.55 -20.44
N THR A 27 -3.94 3.46 -20.02
CA THR A 27 -5.34 3.44 -19.54
C THR A 27 -5.44 3.88 -18.08
N SER A 28 -4.37 3.69 -17.32
CA SER A 28 -4.22 4.16 -15.95
C SER A 28 -2.82 4.71 -15.73
N PRO A 29 -2.64 5.65 -14.79
CA PRO A 29 -1.32 6.21 -14.49
C PRO A 29 -0.26 5.16 -14.10
N ILE A 30 -0.66 4.08 -13.44
CA ILE A 30 0.27 3.04 -13.00
C ILE A 30 0.84 2.22 -14.17
N ASP A 31 0.08 2.08 -15.27
CA ASP A 31 0.55 1.37 -16.47
C ASP A 31 1.78 2.05 -17.08
N ALA A 32 1.90 3.38 -16.95
CA ALA A 32 3.06 4.12 -17.43
C ALA A 32 4.33 3.77 -16.64
N ILE A 33 4.21 3.62 -15.31
CA ILE A 33 5.32 3.24 -14.42
C ILE A 33 5.70 1.78 -14.66
N GLN A 34 4.72 0.89 -14.85
CA GLN A 34 4.96 -0.53 -15.11
C GLN A 34 5.79 -0.78 -16.37
N ARG A 35 5.80 0.14 -17.33
CA ARG A 35 6.69 0.04 -18.49
C ARG A 35 8.17 0.22 -18.17
N PHE A 36 8.54 0.73 -17.00
CA PHE A 36 9.94 0.76 -16.57
C PHE A 36 10.34 -0.51 -15.82
N ILE A 37 9.37 -1.24 -15.26
CA ILE A 37 9.62 -2.50 -14.54
C ILE A 37 10.18 -3.54 -15.52
N GLY A 38 11.29 -4.16 -15.13
CA GLY A 38 12.00 -5.16 -15.95
C GLY A 38 12.91 -4.57 -17.03
N ARG A 39 12.78 -3.27 -17.34
CA ARG A 39 13.72 -2.54 -18.20
C ARG A 39 14.85 -1.87 -17.41
N VAL A 40 14.57 -1.49 -16.16
CA VAL A 40 15.53 -0.93 -15.22
C VAL A 40 15.36 -1.58 -13.85
N GLU A 41 16.41 -1.50 -13.03
CA GLU A 41 16.34 -1.96 -11.64
C GLU A 41 15.31 -1.14 -10.86
N LEU A 42 14.57 -1.82 -9.97
CA LEU A 42 13.51 -1.20 -9.18
C LEU A 42 13.98 0.06 -8.45
N GLY A 43 15.15 0.01 -7.80
CA GLY A 43 15.71 1.14 -7.07
C GLY A 43 16.06 2.36 -7.94
N MET A 44 16.24 2.18 -9.26
CA MET A 44 16.55 3.27 -10.18
C MET A 44 15.30 3.96 -10.72
N ILE A 45 14.13 3.35 -10.62
CA ILE A 45 12.90 3.91 -11.20
C ILE A 45 12.62 5.34 -10.71
N PRO A 46 12.68 5.67 -9.40
CA PRO A 46 12.42 7.04 -8.94
C PRO A 46 13.44 8.07 -9.44
N SER A 47 14.67 7.65 -9.77
CA SER A 47 15.69 8.52 -10.36
C SER A 47 15.44 8.81 -11.84
N ILE A 48 14.71 7.93 -12.53
CA ILE A 48 14.38 8.05 -13.96
C ILE A 48 13.01 8.73 -14.13
N VAL A 49 12.01 8.27 -13.38
CA VAL A 49 10.64 8.80 -13.36
C VAL A 49 10.24 9.07 -11.92
N ASP A 50 10.28 10.34 -11.54
CA ASP A 50 9.82 10.80 -10.23
C ASP A 50 8.35 11.24 -10.25
N THR A 51 7.84 11.74 -11.39
CA THR A 51 6.50 12.33 -11.51
C THR A 51 5.74 11.76 -12.71
N VAL A 52 4.46 11.40 -12.50
CA VAL A 52 3.56 10.94 -13.56
C VAL A 52 2.30 11.79 -13.59
N ILE A 53 2.03 12.43 -14.72
CA ILE A 53 0.85 13.28 -14.93
C ILE A 53 -0.14 12.52 -15.82
N PHE A 54 -1.33 12.24 -15.30
CA PHE A 54 -2.39 11.56 -16.04
C PHE A 54 -3.39 12.57 -16.59
N ILE A 55 -3.58 12.53 -17.91
CA ILE A 55 -4.50 13.39 -18.63
C ILE A 55 -5.68 12.55 -19.13
N LYS A 56 -6.90 12.98 -18.82
CA LYS A 56 -8.13 12.37 -19.28
C LYS A 56 -9.10 13.45 -19.71
N ASN A 57 -9.71 13.30 -20.89
CA ASN A 57 -10.65 14.29 -21.45
C ASN A 57 -10.08 15.72 -21.49
N GLY A 58 -8.77 15.86 -21.75
CA GLY A 58 -8.09 17.15 -21.81
C GLY A 58 -7.78 17.81 -20.46
N VAL A 59 -8.08 17.16 -19.34
CA VAL A 59 -7.78 17.67 -17.99
C VAL A 59 -6.77 16.78 -17.27
N VAL A 60 -5.95 17.38 -16.42
CA VAL A 60 -5.08 16.64 -15.49
C VAL A 60 -5.99 16.01 -14.43
N GLU A 61 -6.19 14.69 -14.51
CA GLU A 61 -7.06 13.95 -13.58
C GLU A 61 -6.30 13.55 -12.31
N ARG A 62 -5.02 13.16 -12.45
CA ARG A 62 -4.15 12.79 -11.32
C ARG A 62 -2.70 13.14 -11.59
N VAL A 63 -1.96 13.40 -10.51
CA VAL A 63 -0.51 13.54 -10.52
C VAL A 63 0.05 12.62 -9.45
N TYR A 64 0.96 11.73 -9.85
CA TYR A 64 1.67 10.86 -8.92
C TYR A 64 3.12 11.27 -8.75
N GLU A 65 3.60 11.13 -7.52
CA GLU A 65 5.01 11.13 -7.18
C GLU A 65 5.48 9.72 -6.82
N LEU A 66 6.71 9.40 -7.22
CA LEU A 66 7.38 8.14 -6.89
C LEU A 66 8.50 8.42 -5.91
N ARG A 67 8.55 7.66 -4.82
CA ARG A 67 9.61 7.76 -3.81
C ARG A 67 10.12 6.38 -3.43
N MET A 68 11.44 6.23 -3.31
CA MET A 68 12.04 5.02 -2.76
C MET A 68 12.07 5.10 -1.23
N THR A 69 11.66 4.04 -0.56
CA THR A 69 11.79 3.88 0.90
C THR A 69 12.17 2.45 1.24
N VAL A 70 12.71 2.24 2.45
CA VAL A 70 12.97 0.91 3.00
C VAL A 70 11.97 0.68 4.13
N LYS A 71 11.03 -0.26 3.91
CA LYS A 71 9.97 -0.56 4.88
C LYS A 71 9.47 -2.00 4.73
N LEU A 72 8.55 -2.40 5.62
CA LEU A 72 7.75 -3.61 5.44
C LEU A 72 6.63 -3.31 4.41
N PRO A 73 6.56 -4.03 3.27
CA PRO A 73 5.50 -3.84 2.29
C PRO A 73 4.10 -4.17 2.84
N THR A 74 3.08 -3.50 2.33
CA THR A 74 1.68 -3.71 2.69
C THR A 74 1.25 -5.13 2.31
N GLY A 75 0.72 -5.87 3.28
CA GLY A 75 0.21 -7.24 3.09
C GLY A 75 1.17 -8.36 3.52
N LEU A 76 2.39 -8.03 3.95
CA LEU A 76 3.36 -8.99 4.52
C LEU A 76 3.36 -8.92 6.07
N ARG A 77 3.76 -10.01 6.72
CA ARG A 77 3.81 -10.12 8.19
C ARG A 77 5.15 -9.61 8.74
N GLU A 78 5.15 -9.15 9.99
CA GLU A 78 6.32 -8.57 10.70
C GLU A 78 7.57 -9.46 10.78
N ALA A 79 7.46 -10.76 10.47
CA ALA A 79 8.60 -11.68 10.47
C ALA A 79 9.53 -11.50 9.25
N GLU A 80 9.13 -10.71 8.25
CA GLU A 80 9.95 -10.42 7.08
C GLU A 80 10.81 -9.17 7.27
N LEU A 81 12.07 -9.23 6.81
CA LEU A 81 13.00 -8.10 6.85
C LEU A 81 12.49 -6.94 5.98
N SER A 82 12.84 -5.71 6.37
CA SER A 82 12.55 -4.51 5.56
C SER A 82 13.20 -4.62 4.18
N ARG A 83 12.47 -4.19 3.15
CA ARG A 83 12.89 -4.26 1.75
C ARG A 83 12.77 -2.90 1.08
N PRO A 84 13.50 -2.65 -0.02
CA PRO A 84 13.27 -1.48 -0.85
C PRO A 84 11.88 -1.56 -1.49
N VAL A 85 11.09 -0.51 -1.29
CA VAL A 85 9.74 -0.33 -1.82
C VAL A 85 9.69 1.02 -2.51
N ILE A 86 9.09 1.07 -3.70
CA ILE A 86 8.69 2.32 -4.32
C ILE A 86 7.27 2.62 -3.88
N GLU A 87 7.09 3.78 -3.27
CA GLU A 87 5.79 4.35 -2.97
C GLU A 87 5.32 5.21 -4.14
N VAL A 88 4.11 4.95 -4.62
CA VAL A 88 3.42 5.81 -5.59
C VAL A 88 2.32 6.54 -4.85
N ARG A 89 2.50 7.86 -4.67
CA ARG A 89 1.59 8.71 -3.92
C ARG A 89 0.90 9.70 -4.82
N ASP A 90 -0.33 10.07 -4.48
CA ASP A 90 -0.96 11.25 -5.07
C ASP A 90 -0.20 12.51 -4.62
N PHE A 91 0.22 13.31 -5.59
CA PHE A 91 1.04 14.50 -5.35
C PHE A 91 0.27 15.61 -4.61
N LEU A 92 -1.05 15.70 -4.82
CA LEU A 92 -1.89 16.73 -4.20
C LEU A 92 -2.23 16.37 -2.76
N THR A 93 -2.53 15.10 -2.47
CA THR A 93 -2.96 14.66 -1.14
C THR A 93 -1.85 14.03 -0.30
N GLY A 94 -0.77 13.56 -0.92
CA GLY A 94 0.29 12.77 -0.29
C GLY A 94 -0.12 11.33 0.03
N GLU A 95 -1.32 10.90 -0.35
CA GLU A 95 -1.85 9.57 -0.05
C GLU A 95 -1.14 8.49 -0.84
N LEU A 96 -0.76 7.40 -0.16
CA LEU A 96 -0.15 6.23 -0.78
C LEU A 96 -1.21 5.41 -1.53
N GLU A 97 -1.13 5.40 -2.85
CA GLU A 97 -2.06 4.66 -3.69
C GLU A 97 -1.53 3.28 -4.08
N TYR A 98 -0.23 3.18 -4.37
CA TYR A 98 0.42 1.92 -4.75
C TYR A 98 1.78 1.75 -4.10
N GLU A 99 2.15 0.48 -3.92
CA GLU A 99 3.51 0.07 -3.57
C GLU A 99 4.05 -0.85 -4.66
N ILE A 100 5.33 -0.68 -5.00
CA ILE A 100 6.04 -1.54 -5.95
C ILE A 100 7.24 -2.14 -5.22
N TYR A 101 7.31 -3.46 -5.18
CA TYR A 101 8.41 -4.17 -4.54
C TYR A 101 8.67 -5.52 -5.18
N THR A 102 9.83 -6.10 -4.89
CA THR A 102 10.19 -7.43 -5.37
C THR A 102 9.75 -8.49 -4.36
N PHE A 103 8.99 -9.49 -4.83
CA PHE A 103 8.60 -10.67 -4.09
C PHE A 103 9.15 -11.91 -4.79
N GLY A 104 10.12 -12.59 -4.16
CA GLY A 104 10.89 -13.64 -4.82
C GLY A 104 11.73 -13.03 -5.95
N GLU A 105 11.47 -13.48 -7.19
CA GLU A 105 12.12 -12.97 -8.41
C GLU A 105 11.21 -12.04 -9.22
N GLN A 106 9.98 -11.80 -8.76
CA GLN A 106 8.99 -11.01 -9.50
C GLN A 106 8.78 -9.65 -8.86
N THR A 107 8.68 -8.62 -9.69
CA THR A 107 8.24 -7.29 -9.23
C THR A 107 6.72 -7.23 -9.22
N VAL A 108 6.15 -6.89 -8.06
CA VAL A 108 4.71 -6.79 -7.87
C VAL A 108 4.30 -5.33 -7.64
N VAL A 109 3.11 -4.98 -8.14
CA VAL A 109 2.48 -3.67 -7.93
C VAL A 109 1.22 -3.89 -7.10
N VAL A 110 1.18 -3.32 -5.91
CA VAL A 110 0.12 -3.54 -4.93
C VAL A 110 -0.69 -2.26 -4.72
N PRO A 111 -2.01 -2.24 -5.00
CA PRO A 111 -2.85 -1.09 -4.74
C PRO A 111 -3.21 -1.01 -3.25
N VAL A 112 -2.61 -0.07 -2.53
CA VAL A 112 -2.77 0.11 -1.08
C VAL A 112 -4.17 0.65 -0.76
N ARG A 113 -4.69 1.58 -1.57
CA ARG A 113 -6.04 2.14 -1.38
C ARG A 113 -7.13 1.07 -1.50
N LYS A 114 -7.02 0.16 -2.47
CA LYS A 114 -7.99 -0.95 -2.64
C LYS A 114 -7.90 -1.96 -1.51
N LEU A 115 -6.73 -2.15 -0.89
CA LEU A 115 -6.58 -3.00 0.30
C LEU A 115 -7.19 -2.33 1.54
N ARG A 116 -7.06 -1.01 1.70
CA ARG A 116 -7.78 -0.24 2.73
C ARG A 116 -9.30 -0.29 2.54
N GLU A 117 -9.78 -0.14 1.31
CA GLU A 117 -11.21 -0.21 0.98
C GLU A 117 -11.78 -1.65 1.13
N LYS A 118 -11.03 -2.68 0.68
CA LYS A 118 -11.39 -4.10 0.90
C LYS A 118 -11.24 -4.53 2.37
N GLY A 119 -10.45 -3.79 3.16
CA GLY A 119 -10.32 -3.95 4.60
C GLY A 119 -11.56 -3.51 5.38
N GLY A 120 -12.56 -2.94 4.71
CA GLY A 120 -13.77 -2.39 5.32
C GLY A 120 -13.52 -1.04 5.98
N ARG A 121 -14.61 -0.30 6.23
CA ARG A 121 -14.64 1.01 6.92
C ARG A 121 -13.84 1.06 8.23
N TRP A 122 -13.55 -0.10 8.80
CA TRP A 122 -12.90 -0.29 10.10
C TRP A 122 -11.47 -0.83 10.01
N PHE A 123 -10.82 -0.85 8.83
CA PHE A 123 -9.48 -1.42 8.66
C PHE A 123 -8.42 -0.83 9.60
N GLU A 124 -8.39 0.50 9.78
CA GLU A 124 -7.44 1.15 10.70
C GLU A 124 -7.70 0.79 12.16
N LEU A 125 -8.95 0.55 12.52
CA LEU A 125 -9.32 0.04 13.84
C LEU A 125 -8.89 -1.42 13.99
N VAL A 126 -9.06 -2.24 12.96
CA VAL A 126 -8.58 -3.63 12.96
C VAL A 126 -7.07 -3.68 13.19
N ASP A 127 -6.29 -2.86 12.48
CA ASP A 127 -4.83 -2.82 12.64
C ASP A 127 -4.41 -2.35 14.04
N LYS A 128 -5.01 -1.25 14.55
CA LYS A 128 -4.75 -0.80 15.93
C LYS A 128 -5.10 -1.87 16.97
N VAL A 129 -6.21 -2.59 16.79
CA VAL A 129 -6.63 -3.66 17.70
C VAL A 129 -5.71 -4.87 17.59
N LYS A 130 -5.23 -5.23 16.40
CA LYS A 130 -4.21 -6.28 16.19
C LYS A 130 -2.91 -5.96 16.91
N SER A 131 -2.40 -4.73 16.82
CA SER A 131 -1.19 -4.32 17.54
C SER A 131 -1.34 -4.41 19.07
N MET A 132 -2.56 -4.20 19.58
CA MET A 132 -2.84 -4.37 21.02
C MET A 132 -2.94 -5.83 21.44
N LEU A 133 -3.40 -6.72 20.55
CA LEU A 133 -3.71 -8.12 20.81
C LEU A 133 -2.88 -9.06 19.91
N PRO A 134 -1.55 -9.19 20.15
CA PRO A 134 -0.73 -10.10 19.37
C PRO A 134 -1.15 -11.56 19.59
N GLY A 135 -1.37 -12.28 18.49
CA GLY A 135 -1.83 -13.68 18.48
C GLY A 135 -3.35 -13.88 18.49
N VAL A 136 -4.13 -12.80 18.33
CA VAL A 136 -5.59 -12.82 18.26
C VAL A 136 -6.04 -12.56 16.82
N GLU A 137 -7.05 -13.29 16.36
CA GLU A 137 -7.59 -13.11 15.01
C GLU A 137 -8.64 -12.00 15.03
N VAL A 138 -8.39 -10.92 14.28
CA VAL A 138 -9.27 -9.75 14.20
C VAL A 138 -9.73 -9.58 12.76
N LYS A 139 -11.06 -9.53 12.57
CA LYS A 139 -11.75 -9.39 11.29
C LYS A 139 -12.57 -8.11 11.28
N SER A 140 -12.73 -7.50 10.10
CA SER A 140 -13.68 -6.41 9.89
C SER A 140 -15.01 -6.95 9.39
N SER A 141 -16.10 -6.33 9.85
CA SER A 141 -17.47 -6.56 9.38
C SER A 141 -18.08 -5.21 8.98
N GLU A 142 -19.19 -5.20 8.25
CA GLU A 142 -19.85 -3.95 7.82
C GLU A 142 -20.22 -3.05 9.01
N GLU A 143 -20.61 -3.65 10.15
CA GLU A 143 -21.06 -2.93 11.34
C GLU A 143 -19.95 -2.68 12.39
N GLY A 144 -18.75 -3.23 12.21
CA GLY A 144 -17.66 -3.02 13.17
C GLY A 144 -16.50 -4.01 13.12
N VAL A 145 -15.90 -4.29 14.28
CA VAL A 145 -14.72 -5.12 14.45
C VAL A 145 -15.08 -6.39 15.22
N ILE A 146 -14.72 -7.55 14.66
CA ILE A 146 -14.91 -8.85 15.28
C ILE A 146 -13.56 -9.37 15.74
N VAL A 147 -13.48 -9.77 17.01
CA VAL A 147 -12.28 -10.32 17.62
C VAL A 147 -12.55 -11.77 18.05
N GLU A 148 -11.81 -12.72 17.50
CA GLU A 148 -11.88 -14.13 17.84
C GLU A 148 -10.81 -14.50 18.88
N LEU A 149 -11.25 -14.95 20.06
CA LEU A 149 -10.41 -15.21 21.23
C LEU A 149 -10.59 -16.64 21.75
N ASN A 150 -9.54 -17.21 22.32
CA ASN A 150 -9.65 -18.38 23.22
C ASN A 150 -9.88 -17.92 24.68
N LYS A 151 -10.39 -18.81 25.56
CA LYS A 151 -10.64 -18.53 26.98
C LYS A 151 -9.38 -18.04 27.74
N ASP A 152 -8.20 -18.56 27.39
CA ASP A 152 -6.93 -18.11 27.97
C ASP A 152 -6.50 -16.72 27.49
N GLN A 153 -6.78 -16.40 26.22
CA GLN A 153 -6.46 -15.09 25.64
C GLN A 153 -7.33 -13.98 26.24
N LEU A 154 -8.59 -14.30 26.59
CA LEU A 154 -9.49 -13.37 27.27
C LEU A 154 -8.94 -12.94 28.64
N LYS A 155 -8.43 -13.89 29.44
CA LYS A 155 -7.84 -13.59 30.75
C LYS A 155 -6.57 -12.76 30.62
N ARG A 156 -5.70 -13.11 29.67
CA ARG A 156 -4.41 -12.45 29.42
C ARG A 156 -4.57 -11.01 28.95
N TYR A 157 -5.54 -10.75 28.08
CA TYR A 157 -5.70 -9.45 27.43
C TYR A 157 -6.87 -8.61 27.94
N ARG A 158 -7.50 -8.97 29.06
CA ARG A 158 -8.70 -8.32 29.61
C ARG A 158 -8.64 -6.78 29.61
N ARG A 159 -7.54 -6.19 30.10
CA ARG A 159 -7.35 -4.72 30.12
C ARG A 159 -7.21 -4.11 28.73
N LYS A 160 -6.58 -4.81 27.79
CA LYS A 160 -6.38 -4.36 26.42
C LYS A 160 -7.67 -4.47 25.60
N ILE A 161 -8.46 -5.51 25.82
CA ILE A 161 -9.79 -5.70 25.20
C ILE A 161 -10.74 -4.57 25.61
N LEU A 162 -10.74 -4.17 26.89
CA LEU A 162 -11.51 -3.01 27.37
C LEU A 162 -11.11 -1.69 26.68
N ARG A 163 -9.81 -1.50 26.41
CA ARG A 163 -9.31 -0.33 25.66
C ARG A 163 -9.68 -0.40 24.19
N ALA A 164 -9.53 -1.55 23.56
CA ALA A 164 -9.93 -1.81 22.17
C ALA A 164 -11.43 -1.53 21.97
N ARG A 165 -12.27 -2.01 22.89
CA ARG A 165 -13.72 -1.74 22.87
C ARG A 165 -14.04 -0.25 22.94
N LYS A 166 -13.43 0.49 23.88
CA LYS A 166 -13.62 1.95 23.98
C LYS A 166 -13.15 2.69 22.72
N LEU A 167 -12.07 2.22 22.09
CA LEU A 167 -11.57 2.78 20.84
C LEU A 167 -12.56 2.57 19.70
N CYS A 168 -13.13 1.36 19.57
CA CYS A 168 -14.17 1.06 18.59
C CYS A 168 -15.45 1.87 18.81
N GLU A 169 -15.92 1.98 20.07
CA GLU A 169 -17.11 2.77 20.41
C GLU A 169 -16.91 4.28 20.10
N LYS A 170 -15.71 4.82 20.30
CA LYS A 170 -15.39 6.22 20.00
C LYS A 170 -15.47 6.54 18.50
N GLU A 171 -15.15 5.58 17.66
CA GLU A 171 -15.18 5.69 16.19
C GLU A 171 -16.53 5.23 15.59
N GLY A 172 -17.51 4.84 16.43
CA GLY A 172 -18.83 4.39 16.01
C GLY A 172 -18.90 2.96 15.47
N ALA A 173 -17.89 2.12 15.75
CA ALA A 173 -17.83 0.71 15.36
C ALA A 173 -18.36 -0.22 16.46
N GLN A 174 -19.17 -1.22 16.10
CA GLN A 174 -19.53 -2.28 17.06
C GLN A 174 -18.32 -3.19 17.34
N PHE A 175 -18.04 -3.48 18.61
CA PHE A 175 -16.99 -4.42 19.00
C PHE A 175 -17.62 -5.74 19.43
N ARG A 176 -17.46 -6.80 18.63
CA ARG A 176 -17.97 -8.15 18.94
C ARG A 176 -16.83 -9.09 19.28
N ILE A 177 -17.03 -9.88 20.33
CA ILE A 177 -16.11 -10.95 20.72
C ILE A 177 -16.75 -12.28 20.31
N MET A 178 -16.05 -13.06 19.50
CA MET A 178 -16.40 -14.46 19.24
C MET A 178 -15.40 -15.36 19.96
N TYR A 179 -15.90 -16.46 20.52
CA TYR A 179 -15.04 -17.49 21.07
C TYR A 179 -14.71 -18.47 19.98
N LYS A 180 -13.43 -18.79 19.79
CA LYS A 180 -13.08 -20.01 19.06
C LYS A 180 -13.52 -21.18 19.95
N GLU A 181 -14.47 -21.95 19.45
CA GLU A 181 -14.69 -23.31 19.95
C GLU A 181 -13.42 -24.12 19.62
N GLU A 182 -12.87 -24.78 20.63
CA GLU A 182 -11.77 -25.73 20.45
C GLU A 182 -12.19 -26.93 19.60
#